data_AF-A0A2S5KV99-F1
#
_entry.id   AF-A0A2S5KV99-F1
#
_cell.length_a   1.000
_cell.length_b   1.000
_cell.length_c   1.000
_cell.angle_alpha   90.00
_cell.angle_beta   90.00
_cell.angle_gamma   90.00
#
_symmetry.space_group_name_H-M   'P 1'
#
loop_
_entity.id
_entity.type
_entity.pdbx_description
1 polymer ?
#
loop_
_entity_poly.entity_id
_entity_poly.type
_entity_poly.pdbx_seq_one_letter_code
_entity_poly.pdbx_strand_id
1 'polypeptide(L)'
;MSDIKSPAISYLEFGSYEPDTGNRYVYDFRKDSQAYDWFMHARYANDIVTYHDLLSLFEQNRLDELHALYVKHMHHPNDFLFTVNKALALTLTRPRFAELGQTLFGCIDALIFVRALLSRVMSDLIVPAPESIHWVGVDISHYFNRLAKLMHCSCHVSTSSETQDLQSVEGVFFAKGITLLYAVADADSLANMLSQGEIALFDYSFRLQTADKTQIGTGLDVHYLDRATFLDSYKRIRMSGRDIWVRGNAHINEAQGTLYIEGFCASENMAMAYLELQRQWHDAWIQAGTWLAPLLHEQGPEYFSWQPLSSALSQLLPNDQLVC
;
A
#
# COMPACT_ATOMS: atom_id res chain seq x y z
N MET A 1 -0.98 20.54 -36.03
CA MET A 1 -1.87 19.41 -35.73
C MET A 1 -1.13 18.54 -34.75
N SER A 2 -1.49 18.60 -33.47
CA SER A 2 -0.88 17.75 -32.43
C SER A 2 -1.26 16.31 -32.71
N ASP A 3 -0.26 15.42 -32.78
CA ASP A 3 -0.47 13.97 -32.79
C ASP A 3 -1.25 13.59 -31.53
N ILE A 4 -2.56 13.39 -31.68
CA ILE A 4 -3.36 12.77 -30.62
C ILE A 4 -2.92 11.32 -30.60
N LYS A 5 -1.95 10.99 -29.74
CA LYS A 5 -1.62 9.60 -29.44
C LYS A 5 -2.89 8.94 -28.92
N SER A 6 -3.35 7.90 -29.62
CA SER A 6 -4.42 7.06 -29.11
C SER A 6 -4.06 6.54 -27.71
N PRO A 7 -4.98 6.61 -26.74
CA PRO A 7 -4.70 6.17 -25.37
C PRO A 7 -4.30 4.69 -25.35
N ALA A 8 -3.43 4.32 -24.42
CA ALA A 8 -3.03 2.93 -24.23
C ALA A 8 -4.22 2.13 -23.69
N ILE A 9 -4.50 0.97 -24.30
CA ILE A 9 -5.62 0.11 -23.91
C ILE A 9 -5.07 -1.14 -23.21
N SER A 10 -5.57 -1.40 -22.01
CA SER A 10 -5.32 -2.66 -21.30
C SER A 10 -6.10 -3.78 -21.97
N TYR A 11 -5.50 -4.96 -22.10
CA TYR A 11 -6.17 -6.14 -22.63
C TYR A 11 -5.78 -7.40 -21.85
N LEU A 12 -6.69 -8.35 -21.80
CA LEU A 12 -6.48 -9.67 -21.23
C LEU A 12 -6.87 -10.70 -22.28
N GLU A 13 -5.94 -11.59 -22.60
CA GLU A 13 -6.17 -12.68 -23.54
C GLU A 13 -5.99 -14.01 -22.83
N PHE A 14 -6.94 -14.92 -23.06
CA PHE A 14 -6.86 -16.30 -22.62
C PHE A 14 -6.84 -17.21 -23.85
N GLY A 15 -5.89 -18.15 -23.88
CA GLY A 15 -5.60 -18.93 -25.07
C GLY A 15 -4.64 -20.08 -24.78
N SER A 16 -4.26 -20.80 -25.84
CA SER A 16 -3.17 -21.78 -25.80
C SER A 16 -2.13 -21.49 -26.88
N TYR A 17 -0.92 -22.00 -26.65
CA TYR A 17 0.19 -21.93 -27.58
C TYR A 17 0.71 -23.34 -27.82
N GLU A 18 0.77 -23.78 -29.08
CA GLU A 18 1.39 -25.03 -29.48
C GLU A 18 2.89 -24.82 -29.71
N PRO A 19 3.79 -25.38 -28.88
CA PRO A 19 5.22 -25.09 -28.97
C PRO A 19 5.86 -25.55 -30.28
N ASP A 20 5.43 -26.70 -30.80
CA ASP A 20 6.04 -27.33 -31.98
C ASP A 20 5.68 -26.61 -33.29
N THR A 21 4.48 -26.04 -33.36
CA THR A 21 3.96 -25.35 -34.56
C THR A 21 4.08 -23.82 -34.46
N GLY A 22 4.23 -23.30 -33.24
CA GLY A 22 4.14 -21.86 -32.96
C GLY A 22 2.72 -21.31 -33.05
N ASN A 23 1.71 -22.17 -33.21
CA ASN A 23 0.33 -21.74 -33.37
C ASN A 23 -0.24 -21.22 -32.05
N ARG A 24 -0.80 -20.01 -32.09
CA ARG A 24 -1.52 -19.39 -30.98
C ARG A 24 -3.02 -19.47 -31.25
N TYR A 25 -3.76 -19.95 -30.26
CA TYR A 25 -5.22 -20.03 -30.29
C TYR A 25 -5.78 -19.14 -29.18
N VAL A 26 -6.66 -18.21 -29.56
CA VAL A 26 -7.31 -17.30 -28.62
C VAL A 26 -8.71 -17.82 -28.32
N TYR A 27 -8.98 -18.09 -27.05
CA TYR A 27 -10.28 -18.55 -26.57
C TYR A 27 -11.15 -17.39 -26.07
N ASP A 28 -10.55 -16.41 -25.41
CA ASP A 28 -11.24 -15.20 -24.96
C ASP A 28 -10.32 -13.98 -24.99
N PHE A 29 -10.94 -12.81 -25.14
CA PHE A 29 -10.24 -11.55 -25.24
C PHE A 29 -11.11 -10.44 -24.61
N ARG A 30 -10.52 -9.69 -23.68
CA ARG A 30 -11.15 -8.55 -23.00
C ARG A 30 -10.27 -7.31 -23.15
N LYS A 31 -10.90 -6.13 -23.07
CA LYS A 31 -10.22 -4.83 -23.08
C LYS A 31 -10.63 -4.00 -21.86
N ASP A 32 -9.94 -2.88 -21.70
CA ASP A 32 -10.29 -1.78 -20.81
C ASP A 32 -10.42 -2.22 -19.34
N SER A 33 -11.37 -1.64 -18.60
CA SER A 33 -11.57 -1.90 -17.17
C SER A 33 -11.84 -3.37 -16.85
N GLN A 34 -12.56 -4.09 -17.71
CA GLN A 34 -12.86 -5.50 -17.47
C GLN A 34 -11.60 -6.39 -17.58
N ALA A 35 -10.73 -6.13 -18.56
CA ALA A 35 -9.45 -6.83 -18.66
C ALA A 35 -8.59 -6.59 -17.42
N TYR A 36 -8.57 -5.35 -16.94
CA TYR A 36 -7.85 -4.97 -15.74
C TYR A 36 -8.42 -5.64 -14.48
N ASP A 37 -9.73 -5.54 -14.25
CA ASP A 37 -10.41 -6.16 -13.10
C ASP A 37 -10.14 -7.66 -13.05
N TRP A 38 -10.24 -8.36 -14.18
CA TRP A 38 -10.03 -9.81 -14.23
C TRP A 38 -8.57 -10.20 -13.98
N PHE A 39 -7.63 -9.46 -14.56
CA PHE A 39 -6.21 -9.68 -14.33
C PHE A 39 -5.83 -9.44 -12.87
N MET A 40 -6.26 -8.31 -12.31
CA MET A 40 -5.97 -7.95 -10.91
C MET A 40 -6.67 -8.91 -9.94
N HIS A 41 -7.90 -9.33 -10.24
CA HIS A 41 -8.60 -10.33 -9.44
C HIS A 41 -7.84 -11.65 -9.36
N ALA A 42 -7.35 -12.17 -10.49
CA ALA A 42 -6.57 -13.40 -10.49
C ALA A 42 -5.30 -13.28 -9.63
N ARG A 43 -4.63 -12.12 -9.67
CA ARG A 43 -3.46 -11.84 -8.83
C ARG A 43 -3.81 -11.84 -7.35
N TYR A 44 -4.83 -11.08 -6.96
CA TYR A 44 -5.22 -10.98 -5.55
C TYR A 44 -5.81 -12.27 -5.00
N ALA A 45 -6.55 -13.02 -5.81
CA ALA A 45 -7.03 -14.35 -5.43
C ALA A 45 -5.86 -15.29 -5.12
N ASN A 46 -4.77 -15.24 -5.91
CA ASN A 46 -3.56 -16.01 -5.62
C ASN A 46 -2.91 -15.57 -4.30
N ASP A 47 -2.83 -14.27 -4.00
CA ASP A 47 -2.28 -13.81 -2.72
C ASP A 47 -3.12 -14.29 -1.53
N ILE A 48 -4.45 -14.23 -1.62
CA ILE A 48 -5.36 -14.72 -0.57
C ILE A 48 -5.15 -16.20 -0.30
N VAL A 49 -5.15 -17.03 -1.37
CA VAL A 49 -4.87 -18.46 -1.24
C VAL A 49 -3.50 -18.68 -0.60
N THR A 50 -2.50 -17.91 -1.02
CA THR A 50 -1.16 -17.97 -0.44
C THR A 50 -1.19 -17.63 1.05
N TYR A 51 -1.90 -16.58 1.49
CA TYR A 51 -2.01 -16.24 2.91
C TYR A 51 -2.65 -17.34 3.76
N HIS A 52 -3.70 -18.01 3.26
CA HIS A 52 -4.30 -19.15 3.95
C HIS A 52 -3.32 -20.32 4.08
N ASP A 53 -2.59 -20.64 3.02
CA ASP A 53 -1.58 -21.69 3.03
C ASP A 53 -0.41 -21.34 3.97
N LEU A 54 0.05 -20.08 3.96
CA LEU A 54 1.07 -19.57 4.89
C LEU A 54 0.62 -19.70 6.35
N LEU A 55 -0.64 -19.34 6.66
CA LEU A 55 -1.21 -19.50 7.99
C LEU A 55 -1.26 -20.97 8.41
N SER A 56 -1.73 -21.85 7.53
CA SER A 56 -1.80 -23.30 7.79
C SER A 56 -0.41 -23.89 8.04
N LEU A 57 0.59 -23.53 7.24
CA LEU A 57 1.98 -23.95 7.44
C LEU A 57 2.57 -23.38 8.73
N PHE A 58 2.24 -22.13 9.08
CA PHE A 58 2.66 -21.50 10.33
C PHE A 58 2.11 -22.23 11.55
N GLU A 59 0.81 -22.57 11.55
CA GLU A 59 0.15 -23.32 12.62
C GLU A 59 0.70 -24.75 12.77
N GLN A 60 1.11 -25.36 11.66
CA GLN A 60 1.80 -26.66 11.63
C GLN A 60 3.29 -26.57 11.97
N ASN A 61 3.83 -25.37 12.23
CA ASN A 61 5.24 -25.10 12.48
C ASN A 61 6.18 -25.57 11.33
N ARG A 62 5.72 -25.50 10.07
CA ARG A 62 6.45 -25.87 8.84
C ARG A 62 7.09 -24.64 8.18
N LEU A 63 8.02 -24.03 8.90
CA LEU A 63 8.54 -22.69 8.59
C LEU A 63 9.39 -22.64 7.30
N ASP A 64 10.11 -23.71 6.97
CA ASP A 64 10.92 -23.77 5.73
C ASP A 64 10.03 -23.75 4.47
N GLU A 65 8.87 -24.41 4.53
CA GLU A 65 7.91 -24.46 3.42
C GLU A 65 7.13 -23.15 3.27
N LEU A 66 6.83 -22.50 4.40
CA LEU A 66 6.22 -21.17 4.43
C LEU A 66 7.03 -20.18 3.62
N HIS A 67 8.35 -20.15 3.83
CA HIS A 67 9.25 -19.28 3.06
C HIS A 67 9.20 -19.58 1.56
N ALA A 68 9.37 -20.84 1.16
CA ALA A 68 9.38 -21.22 -0.24
C ALA A 68 8.07 -20.84 -0.94
N LEU A 69 6.94 -20.94 -0.22
CA LEU A 69 5.63 -20.55 -0.72
C LEU A 69 5.53 -19.02 -0.91
N TYR A 70 5.94 -18.23 0.09
CA TYR A 70 5.87 -16.76 0.02
C TYR A 70 6.65 -16.22 -1.18
N VAL A 71 7.91 -16.63 -1.33
CA VAL A 71 8.79 -16.16 -2.43
C VAL A 71 8.26 -16.57 -3.80
N LYS A 72 7.64 -17.75 -3.90
CA LYS A 72 7.16 -18.28 -5.17
C LYS A 72 5.84 -17.66 -5.62
N HIS A 73 4.94 -17.35 -4.69
CA HIS A 73 3.55 -17.03 -5.03
C HIS A 73 3.14 -15.59 -4.73
N MET A 74 3.74 -14.90 -3.77
CA MET A 74 3.31 -13.54 -3.45
C MET A 74 3.64 -12.54 -4.56
N HIS A 75 2.66 -11.74 -4.95
CA HIS A 75 2.82 -10.80 -6.07
C HIS A 75 3.80 -9.65 -5.78
N HIS A 76 3.91 -9.21 -4.52
CA HIS A 76 4.73 -8.08 -4.12
C HIS A 76 5.66 -8.46 -2.94
N PRO A 77 6.99 -8.33 -3.10
CA PRO A 77 7.93 -8.76 -2.07
C PRO A 77 7.73 -8.06 -0.71
N ASN A 78 7.35 -6.78 -0.70
CA ASN A 78 7.15 -6.00 0.54
C ASN A 78 5.75 -6.13 1.16
N ASP A 79 4.85 -6.97 0.63
CA ASP A 79 3.46 -6.98 1.09
C ASP A 79 3.33 -7.39 2.56
N PHE A 80 4.19 -8.31 3.00
CA PHE A 80 4.32 -8.68 4.41
C PHE A 80 4.60 -7.46 5.31
N LEU A 81 5.61 -6.65 4.98
CA LEU A 81 5.96 -5.49 5.80
C LEU A 81 4.87 -4.42 5.79
N PHE A 82 4.25 -4.15 4.64
CA PHE A 82 3.12 -3.22 4.60
C PHE A 82 1.99 -3.69 5.51
N THR A 83 1.74 -5.00 5.57
CA THR A 83 0.72 -5.57 6.44
C THR A 83 1.12 -5.50 7.91
N VAL A 84 2.39 -5.73 8.26
CA VAL A 84 2.92 -5.46 9.60
C VAL A 84 2.68 -4.00 9.98
N ASN A 85 3.04 -3.04 9.12
CA ASN A 85 2.84 -1.62 9.39
C ASN A 85 1.38 -1.29 9.71
N LYS A 86 0.44 -1.85 8.93
CA LYS A 86 -1.01 -1.72 9.18
C LYS A 86 -1.40 -2.32 10.53
N ALA A 87 -0.92 -3.52 10.85
CA ALA A 87 -1.21 -4.21 12.10
C ALA A 87 -0.70 -3.42 13.32
N LEU A 88 0.54 -2.91 13.26
CA LEU A 88 1.12 -2.08 14.32
C LEU A 88 0.34 -0.78 14.50
N ALA A 89 -0.02 -0.10 13.41
CA ALA A 89 -0.83 1.11 13.47
C ALA A 89 -2.23 0.86 14.08
N LEU A 90 -2.85 -0.28 13.78
CA LEU A 90 -4.15 -0.68 14.36
C LEU A 90 -4.08 -0.93 15.87
N THR A 91 -2.90 -1.22 16.44
CA THR A 91 -2.76 -1.38 17.90
C THR A 91 -2.76 -0.05 18.65
N LEU A 92 -2.50 1.06 17.96
CA LEU A 92 -2.37 2.40 18.54
C LEU A 92 -3.60 3.28 18.29
N THR A 93 -4.54 2.81 17.48
CA THR A 93 -5.67 3.60 16.96
C THR A 93 -6.99 2.89 17.24
N ARG A 94 -8.12 3.54 16.92
CA ARG A 94 -9.42 2.86 16.97
C ARG A 94 -9.45 1.70 15.97
N PRO A 95 -10.25 0.64 16.19
CA PRO A 95 -10.36 -0.50 15.28
C PRO A 95 -11.16 -0.12 14.03
N ARG A 96 -10.60 0.76 13.23
CA ARG A 96 -11.17 1.29 11.99
C ARG A 96 -10.05 1.38 10.97
N PHE A 97 -10.31 0.92 9.76
CA PHE A 97 -9.33 0.86 8.70
C PHE A 97 -9.95 1.37 7.42
N ALA A 98 -9.33 2.37 6.79
CA ALA A 98 -9.64 2.81 5.46
C ALA A 98 -8.54 2.39 4.49
N GLU A 99 -8.93 1.84 3.35
CA GLU A 99 -8.06 1.69 2.20
C GLU A 99 -8.62 2.46 1.01
N LEU A 100 -7.75 3.26 0.42
CA LEU A 100 -7.95 3.74 -0.94
C LEU A 100 -7.27 2.72 -1.87
N GLY A 101 -8.07 1.97 -2.62
CA GLY A 101 -7.60 1.00 -3.61
C GLY A 101 -8.15 -0.42 -3.49
N GLN A 102 -7.62 -1.27 -4.37
CA GLN A 102 -8.29 -2.47 -4.91
C GLN A 102 -8.27 -3.72 -4.02
N THR A 103 -7.77 -3.63 -2.79
CA THR A 103 -7.34 -4.83 -2.05
C THR A 103 -7.88 -4.97 -0.64
N LEU A 104 -8.99 -4.32 -0.29
CA LEU A 104 -9.52 -4.42 1.08
C LEU A 104 -9.69 -5.87 1.56
N PHE A 105 -10.13 -6.76 0.67
CA PHE A 105 -10.23 -8.19 0.98
C PHE A 105 -8.86 -8.85 1.19
N GLY A 106 -7.86 -8.55 0.35
CA GLY A 106 -6.50 -9.04 0.54
C GLY A 106 -5.85 -8.49 1.82
N CYS A 107 -6.14 -7.24 2.19
CA CYS A 107 -5.68 -6.64 3.44
C CYS A 107 -6.21 -7.38 4.67
N ILE A 108 -7.47 -7.86 4.63
CA ILE A 108 -8.07 -8.64 5.72
C ILE A 108 -7.36 -9.99 5.87
N ASP A 109 -7.18 -10.73 4.78
CA ASP A 109 -6.50 -12.04 4.80
C ASP A 109 -5.03 -11.92 5.21
N ALA A 110 -4.33 -10.92 4.69
CA ALA A 110 -2.96 -10.62 5.10
C ALA A 110 -2.88 -10.30 6.60
N LEU A 111 -3.82 -9.51 7.13
CA LEU A 111 -3.85 -9.16 8.55
C LEU A 111 -4.09 -10.40 9.43
N ILE A 112 -4.93 -11.35 9.02
CA ILE A 112 -5.14 -12.62 9.74
C ILE A 112 -3.80 -13.34 9.93
N PHE A 113 -3.06 -13.53 8.83
CA PHE A 113 -1.74 -14.18 8.87
C PHE A 113 -0.74 -13.41 9.73
N VAL A 114 -0.61 -12.09 9.50
CA VAL A 114 0.34 -11.25 10.23
C VAL A 114 0.01 -11.19 11.72
N ARG A 115 -1.28 -11.16 12.10
CA ARG A 115 -1.69 -11.21 13.51
C ARG A 115 -1.26 -12.51 14.19
N ALA A 116 -1.43 -13.66 13.54
CA ALA A 116 -0.96 -14.94 14.07
C ALA A 116 0.57 -14.92 14.27
N LEU A 117 1.30 -14.39 13.28
CA LEU A 117 2.76 -14.25 13.37
C LEU A 117 3.18 -13.30 14.50
N LEU A 118 2.58 -12.10 14.58
CA LEU A 118 2.87 -11.10 15.60
C LEU A 118 2.59 -11.64 17.00
N SER A 119 1.53 -12.40 17.20
CA SER A 119 1.24 -13.03 18.50
C SER A 119 2.32 -14.00 18.98
N ARG A 120 3.11 -14.58 18.04
CA ARG A 120 4.23 -15.47 18.36
C ARG A 120 5.52 -14.70 18.64
N VAL A 121 5.78 -13.61 17.92
CA VAL A 121 7.04 -12.83 18.08
C VAL A 121 6.93 -11.73 19.14
N MET A 122 5.73 -11.22 19.39
CA MET A 122 5.41 -10.17 20.35
C MET A 122 4.16 -10.57 21.13
N SER A 123 4.31 -11.49 22.09
CA SER A 123 3.17 -12.08 22.82
C SER A 123 2.26 -11.07 23.52
N ASP A 124 2.81 -9.92 23.92
CA ASP A 124 2.09 -8.87 24.64
C ASP A 124 1.38 -7.88 23.70
N LEU A 125 1.64 -7.96 22.39
CA LEU A 125 1.04 -7.08 21.40
C LEU A 125 -0.37 -7.59 21.02
N ILE A 126 -1.38 -6.76 21.29
CA ILE A 126 -2.76 -7.06 20.95
C ILE A 126 -3.12 -6.36 19.64
N VAL A 127 -3.09 -7.12 18.55
CA VAL A 127 -3.64 -6.68 17.27
C VAL A 127 -5.15 -7.00 17.25
N PRO A 128 -6.04 -6.03 16.95
CA PRO A 128 -7.47 -6.27 16.86
C PRO A 128 -7.81 -7.43 15.90
N ALA A 129 -8.83 -8.21 16.25
CA ALA A 129 -9.33 -9.23 15.35
C ALA A 129 -10.00 -8.57 14.12
N PRO A 130 -9.87 -9.13 12.91
CA PRO A 130 -10.48 -8.55 11.71
C PRO A 130 -11.97 -8.28 11.84
N GLU A 131 -12.69 -9.14 12.56
CA GLU A 131 -14.13 -9.01 12.78
C GLU A 131 -14.49 -7.81 13.66
N SER A 132 -13.56 -7.35 14.51
CA SER A 132 -13.78 -6.17 15.36
C SER A 132 -13.38 -4.85 14.71
N ILE A 133 -12.80 -4.89 13.50
CA ILE A 133 -12.40 -3.70 12.75
C ILE A 133 -13.54 -3.27 11.82
N HIS A 134 -13.84 -1.97 11.78
CA HIS A 134 -14.68 -1.40 10.72
C HIS A 134 -13.80 -1.08 9.50
N TRP A 135 -13.98 -1.87 8.45
CA TRP A 135 -13.24 -1.78 7.19
C TRP A 135 -13.98 -0.90 6.20
N VAL A 136 -13.29 0.10 5.67
CA VAL A 136 -13.79 1.02 4.66
C VAL A 136 -12.89 0.92 3.44
N GLY A 137 -13.42 0.44 2.31
CA GLY A 137 -12.70 0.39 1.04
C GLY A 137 -13.27 1.41 0.06
N VAL A 138 -12.40 2.13 -0.62
CA VAL A 138 -12.81 2.92 -1.78
C VAL A 138 -12.08 2.43 -3.01
N ASP A 139 -12.86 1.96 -3.97
CA ASP A 139 -12.34 1.52 -5.25
C ASP A 139 -13.26 1.87 -6.42
N ILE A 140 -12.65 2.33 -7.51
CA ILE A 140 -13.37 2.63 -8.76
C ILE A 140 -14.03 1.38 -9.38
N SER A 141 -13.52 0.19 -9.07
CA SER A 141 -14.04 -1.08 -9.54
C SER A 141 -15.22 -1.52 -8.67
N HIS A 142 -16.42 -1.45 -9.26
CA HIS A 142 -17.61 -2.05 -8.65
C HIS A 142 -17.43 -3.55 -8.38
N TYR A 143 -16.63 -4.25 -9.19
CA TYR A 143 -16.34 -5.67 -9.01
C TYR A 143 -15.58 -5.91 -7.69
N PHE A 144 -14.49 -5.18 -7.43
CA PHE A 144 -13.71 -5.33 -6.19
C PHE A 144 -14.49 -4.87 -4.95
N ASN A 145 -15.23 -3.78 -5.04
CA ASN A 145 -16.12 -3.33 -3.96
C ASN A 145 -17.13 -4.41 -3.55
N ARG A 146 -17.73 -5.09 -4.53
CA ARG A 146 -18.68 -6.17 -4.26
C ARG A 146 -17.96 -7.40 -3.70
N LEU A 147 -16.80 -7.77 -4.23
CA LEU A 147 -16.03 -8.93 -3.78
C LEU A 147 -15.60 -8.77 -2.32
N ALA A 148 -15.13 -7.59 -1.92
CA ALA A 148 -14.72 -7.31 -0.54
C ALA A 148 -15.81 -7.62 0.49
N LYS A 149 -17.06 -7.26 0.19
CA LYS A 149 -18.22 -7.54 1.05
C LYS A 149 -18.62 -9.02 1.08
N LEU A 150 -18.44 -9.72 -0.05
CA LEU A 150 -18.84 -11.13 -0.17
C LEU A 150 -17.85 -12.09 0.48
N MET A 151 -16.55 -11.84 0.37
CA MET A 151 -15.51 -12.74 0.89
C MET A 151 -15.43 -12.70 2.43
N HIS A 152 -15.65 -11.52 3.02
CA HIS A 152 -15.44 -11.28 4.45
C HIS A 152 -16.76 -10.97 5.16
N CYS A 153 -17.77 -11.81 4.98
CA CYS A 153 -19.12 -11.58 5.50
C CYS A 153 -19.22 -11.56 7.03
N SER A 154 -18.22 -12.10 7.73
CA SER A 154 -18.06 -12.01 9.18
C SER A 154 -17.50 -10.67 9.66
N CYS A 155 -16.91 -9.87 8.76
CA CYS A 155 -16.31 -8.58 9.08
C CYS A 155 -17.27 -7.42 8.78
N HIS A 156 -17.03 -6.28 9.43
CA HIS A 156 -17.75 -5.04 9.16
C HIS A 156 -17.15 -4.32 7.96
N VAL A 157 -17.59 -4.67 6.74
CA VAL A 157 -17.06 -4.12 5.47
C VAL A 157 -18.02 -3.11 4.82
N SER A 158 -17.57 -1.87 4.70
CA SER A 158 -18.20 -0.79 3.96
C SER A 158 -17.36 -0.47 2.71
N THR A 159 -18.01 -0.22 1.57
CA THR A 159 -17.30 0.13 0.32
C THR A 159 -18.00 1.24 -0.45
N SER A 160 -17.23 2.08 -1.14
CA SER A 160 -17.73 3.06 -2.12
C SER A 160 -16.85 3.09 -3.38
N SER A 161 -17.38 3.66 -4.47
CA SER A 161 -16.62 3.95 -5.69
C SER A 161 -16.12 5.39 -5.78
N GLU A 162 -16.57 6.27 -4.90
CA GLU A 162 -16.19 7.68 -4.90
C GLU A 162 -15.26 7.98 -3.72
N THR A 163 -14.14 8.65 -4.01
CA THR A 163 -13.15 9.06 -2.98
C THR A 163 -13.70 10.07 -1.99
N GLN A 164 -14.72 10.84 -2.41
CA GLN A 164 -15.42 11.79 -1.56
C GLN A 164 -16.27 11.13 -0.47
N ASP A 165 -16.63 9.86 -0.67
CA ASP A 165 -17.38 9.08 0.32
C ASP A 165 -16.49 8.49 1.41
N LEU A 166 -15.16 8.67 1.28
CA LEU A 166 -14.23 8.30 2.33
C LEU A 166 -14.44 9.24 3.52
N GLN A 167 -15.26 8.81 4.46
CA GLN A 167 -15.40 9.48 5.75
C GLN A 167 -14.13 9.33 6.55
N SER A 168 -13.80 10.34 7.36
CA SER A 168 -12.72 10.21 8.34
C SER A 168 -12.93 8.95 9.17
N VAL A 169 -11.95 8.05 9.11
CA VAL A 169 -12.06 6.75 9.79
C VAL A 169 -11.63 6.83 11.24
N GLU A 170 -10.97 7.90 11.68
CA GLU A 170 -10.45 8.03 13.05
C GLU A 170 -9.68 6.77 13.49
N GLY A 171 -8.91 6.18 12.57
CA GLY A 171 -8.17 4.93 12.76
C GLY A 171 -6.96 4.87 11.83
N VAL A 172 -6.76 3.76 11.13
CA VAL A 172 -5.70 3.63 10.12
C VAL A 172 -6.23 3.99 8.74
N PHE A 173 -5.53 4.86 8.01
CA PHE A 173 -5.72 5.05 6.57
C PHE A 173 -4.54 4.43 5.82
N PHE A 174 -4.80 3.75 4.71
CA PHE A 174 -3.78 3.16 3.85
C PHE A 174 -4.04 3.49 2.38
N ALA A 175 -2.99 3.90 1.67
CA ALA A 175 -3.04 4.04 0.22
C ALA A 175 -1.68 3.76 -0.41
N LYS A 176 -1.69 2.95 -1.47
CA LYS A 176 -0.48 2.61 -2.24
C LYS A 176 -0.38 3.49 -3.49
N GLY A 177 0.82 3.69 -4.02
CA GLY A 177 1.22 4.90 -4.73
C GLY A 177 0.34 5.23 -5.92
N ILE A 178 0.05 4.24 -6.77
CA ILE A 178 -0.81 4.46 -7.94
C ILE A 178 -2.22 4.94 -7.55
N THR A 179 -2.73 4.47 -6.42
CA THR A 179 -4.05 4.82 -5.93
C THR A 179 -4.12 6.28 -5.47
N LEU A 180 -3.09 6.78 -4.78
CA LEU A 180 -3.01 8.21 -4.46
C LEU A 180 -2.90 9.05 -5.73
N LEU A 181 -2.15 8.59 -6.73
CA LEU A 181 -2.05 9.30 -8.01
C LEU A 181 -3.38 9.35 -8.79
N TYR A 182 -4.31 8.43 -8.56
CA TYR A 182 -5.67 8.52 -9.11
C TYR A 182 -6.55 9.53 -8.36
N ALA A 183 -6.38 9.61 -7.03
CA ALA A 183 -7.32 10.33 -6.17
C ALA A 183 -6.94 11.79 -5.91
N VAL A 184 -5.68 12.15 -6.10
CA VAL A 184 -5.12 13.45 -5.75
C VAL A 184 -4.84 14.26 -7.01
N ALA A 185 -5.40 15.46 -7.09
CA ALA A 185 -5.19 16.37 -8.22
C ALA A 185 -4.45 17.67 -7.83
N ASP A 186 -4.38 17.98 -6.53
CA ASP A 186 -3.83 19.23 -6.00
C ASP A 186 -3.31 19.04 -4.56
N ALA A 187 -2.80 20.13 -3.97
CA ALA A 187 -2.27 20.14 -2.62
C ALA A 187 -3.34 19.82 -1.56
N ASP A 188 -4.57 20.32 -1.76
CA ASP A 188 -5.66 20.17 -0.81
C ASP A 188 -6.17 18.73 -0.74
N SER A 189 -6.35 18.09 -1.89
CA SER A 189 -6.74 16.70 -1.99
C SER A 189 -5.71 15.77 -1.34
N LEU A 190 -4.40 16.02 -1.50
CA LEU A 190 -3.37 15.22 -0.81
C LEU A 190 -3.43 15.40 0.70
N ALA A 191 -3.46 16.65 1.18
CA ALA A 191 -3.51 16.94 2.61
C ALA A 191 -4.78 16.37 3.25
N ASN A 192 -5.92 16.47 2.57
CA ASN A 192 -7.19 15.91 3.02
C ASN A 192 -7.20 14.38 2.99
N MET A 193 -6.52 13.75 2.04
CA MET A 193 -6.43 12.29 1.98
C MET A 193 -5.57 11.75 3.12
N LEU A 194 -4.42 12.38 3.40
CA LEU A 194 -3.54 11.97 4.49
C LEU A 194 -4.07 12.31 5.89
N SER A 195 -5.13 13.12 5.99
CA SER A 195 -5.79 13.44 7.26
C SER A 195 -6.90 12.46 7.66
N GLN A 196 -7.27 11.49 6.79
CA GLN A 196 -8.43 10.61 6.99
C GLN A 196 -8.29 9.65 8.18
N GLY A 197 -7.06 9.26 8.55
CA GLY A 197 -6.77 8.40 9.70
C GLY A 197 -6.00 9.13 10.78
N GLU A 198 -5.96 8.58 12.00
CA GLU A 198 -5.03 8.97 13.07
C GLU A 198 -3.58 8.66 12.65
N ILE A 199 -3.38 7.53 11.97
CA ILE A 199 -2.15 7.16 11.26
C ILE A 199 -2.51 6.89 9.80
N ALA A 200 -1.92 7.65 8.88
CA ALA A 200 -2.04 7.41 7.44
C ALA A 200 -0.74 6.77 6.93
N LEU A 201 -0.79 5.54 6.43
CA LEU A 201 0.32 4.80 5.84
C LEU A 201 0.27 4.92 4.32
N PHE A 202 1.36 5.30 3.67
CA PHE A 202 1.35 5.51 2.22
C PHE A 202 2.73 5.39 1.57
N ASP A 203 2.74 5.18 0.27
CA ASP A 203 3.86 5.53 -0.60
C ASP A 203 3.36 6.50 -1.69
N TYR A 204 4.24 7.39 -2.14
CA TYR A 204 3.85 8.43 -3.09
C TYR A 204 5.06 8.90 -3.91
N SER A 205 4.80 9.30 -5.15
CA SER A 205 5.80 9.92 -6.01
C SER A 205 5.28 11.24 -6.55
N PHE A 206 6.12 12.28 -6.54
CA PHE A 206 5.82 13.57 -7.17
C PHE A 206 6.94 13.98 -8.14
N ARG A 207 6.62 14.84 -9.11
CA ARG A 207 7.57 15.33 -10.12
C ARG A 207 8.42 16.45 -9.53
N LEU A 208 9.72 16.43 -9.81
CA LEU A 208 10.65 17.45 -9.31
C LEU A 208 10.49 18.82 -10.01
N GLN A 209 9.92 18.85 -11.21
CA GLN A 209 9.81 20.08 -12.03
C GLN A 209 8.35 20.46 -12.31
N THR A 210 7.69 19.74 -13.22
CA THR A 210 6.33 20.06 -13.68
C THR A 210 5.38 18.94 -13.36
N ALA A 211 4.14 19.28 -12.99
CA ALA A 211 3.09 18.31 -12.78
C ALA A 211 2.87 17.52 -14.08
N ASP A 212 2.47 16.27 -13.94
CA ASP A 212 2.27 15.38 -15.08
C ASP A 212 0.96 14.63 -14.94
N LYS A 213 0.26 14.50 -16.07
CA LYS A 213 -0.96 13.72 -16.21
C LYS A 213 -0.70 12.66 -17.27
N THR A 214 -0.61 11.41 -16.85
CA THR A 214 -0.24 10.29 -17.72
C THR A 214 -1.16 9.10 -17.49
N GLN A 215 -1.10 8.07 -18.34
CA GLN A 215 -1.86 6.83 -18.17
C GLN A 215 -0.93 5.69 -17.81
N ILE A 216 -1.26 4.97 -16.74
CA ILE A 216 -0.51 3.78 -16.31
C ILE A 216 -1.43 2.58 -16.35
N GLY A 217 -1.22 1.67 -17.31
CA GLY A 217 -1.64 0.27 -17.28
C GLY A 217 -3.13 -0.07 -17.15
N THR A 218 -4.00 0.89 -16.84
CA THR A 218 -5.43 0.76 -16.56
C THR A 218 -6.29 1.56 -17.53
N GLY A 219 -5.66 2.37 -18.40
CA GLY A 219 -6.32 3.35 -19.25
C GLY A 219 -6.82 4.60 -18.50
N LEU A 220 -6.63 4.67 -17.17
CA LEU A 220 -6.99 5.81 -16.36
C LEU A 220 -5.82 6.77 -16.19
N ASP A 221 -6.16 8.04 -16.11
CA ASP A 221 -5.19 9.10 -15.90
C ASP A 221 -4.74 9.12 -14.43
N VAL A 222 -3.43 9.11 -14.23
CA VAL A 222 -2.77 9.37 -12.95
C VAL A 222 -2.20 10.78 -12.95
N HIS A 223 -2.17 11.39 -11.77
CA HIS A 223 -1.74 12.77 -11.55
C HIS A 223 -0.53 12.80 -10.62
N TYR A 224 0.62 13.18 -11.17
CA TYR A 224 1.78 13.52 -10.37
C TYR A 224 1.75 15.02 -10.07
N LEU A 225 1.69 15.36 -8.79
CA LEU A 225 1.92 16.74 -8.36
C LEU A 225 3.34 17.17 -8.71
N ASP A 226 3.54 18.46 -9.00
CA ASP A 226 4.88 19.01 -8.95
C ASP A 226 5.34 19.21 -7.51
N ARG A 227 6.65 19.46 -7.38
CA ARG A 227 7.30 19.75 -6.11
C ARG A 227 6.65 20.89 -5.36
N ALA A 228 6.30 22.00 -6.02
CA ALA A 228 5.75 23.17 -5.34
C ALA A 228 4.39 22.86 -4.70
N THR A 229 3.54 22.14 -5.44
CA THR A 229 2.21 21.71 -5.00
C THR A 229 2.31 20.67 -3.88
N PHE A 230 3.24 19.71 -3.99
CA PHE A 230 3.51 18.75 -2.92
C PHE A 230 3.98 19.45 -1.63
N LEU A 231 4.89 20.43 -1.73
CA LEU A 231 5.37 21.19 -0.57
C LEU A 231 4.26 22.05 0.05
N ASP A 232 3.32 22.57 -0.73
CA ASP A 232 2.14 23.26 -0.21
C ASP A 232 1.25 22.30 0.60
N SER A 233 1.00 21.09 0.09
CA SER A 233 0.30 20.04 0.85
C SER A 233 1.02 19.73 2.16
N TYR A 234 2.34 19.58 2.13
CA TYR A 234 3.13 19.31 3.32
C TYR A 234 3.01 20.43 4.37
N LYS A 235 3.07 21.70 3.94
CA LYS A 235 2.84 22.85 4.83
C LYS A 235 1.47 22.80 5.51
N ARG A 236 0.41 22.48 4.77
CA ARG A 236 -0.96 22.33 5.32
C ARG A 236 -1.03 21.20 6.35
N ILE A 237 -0.39 20.06 6.08
CA ILE A 237 -0.29 18.95 7.02
C ILE A 237 0.41 19.41 8.32
N ARG A 238 1.54 20.13 8.21
CA ARG A 238 2.25 20.70 9.37
C ARG A 238 1.38 21.66 10.18
N MET A 239 0.62 22.52 9.51
CA MET A 239 -0.30 23.45 10.17
C MET A 239 -1.44 22.75 10.93
N SER A 240 -1.80 21.52 10.54
CA SER A 240 -2.79 20.70 11.25
C SER A 240 -2.26 20.03 12.53
N GLY A 241 -0.98 20.23 12.87
CA GLY A 241 -0.33 19.58 14.02
C GLY A 241 0.14 18.15 13.73
N ARG A 242 0.25 17.79 12.44
CA ARG A 242 0.72 16.48 11.96
C ARG A 242 2.02 16.64 11.20
N ASP A 243 2.74 15.55 11.02
CA ASP A 243 3.95 15.50 10.22
C ASP A 243 3.96 14.29 9.30
N ILE A 244 4.80 14.34 8.26
CA ILE A 244 5.11 13.18 7.43
C ILE A 244 6.46 12.64 7.89
N TRP A 245 6.49 11.36 8.22
CA TRP A 245 7.70 10.61 8.49
C TRP A 245 7.95 9.68 7.31
N VAL A 246 9.17 9.70 6.79
CA VAL A 246 9.57 8.88 5.66
C VAL A 246 10.58 7.85 6.08
N ARG A 247 10.48 6.68 5.47
CA ARG A 247 11.43 5.59 5.60
C ARG A 247 12.72 5.93 4.84
N GLY A 248 13.85 5.33 5.23
CA GLY A 248 15.16 5.56 4.61
C GLY A 248 15.29 5.18 3.13
N ASN A 249 14.25 4.64 2.48
CA ASN A 249 14.23 4.35 1.04
C ASN A 249 13.77 5.53 0.17
N ALA A 250 13.54 6.71 0.75
CA ALA A 250 13.21 7.90 -0.02
C ALA A 250 14.34 8.24 -1.01
N HIS A 251 14.03 8.34 -2.30
CA HIS A 251 15.06 8.55 -3.33
C HIS A 251 14.51 9.32 -4.53
N ILE A 252 15.44 9.90 -5.29
CA ILE A 252 15.16 10.53 -6.58
C ILE A 252 15.32 9.47 -7.67
N ASN A 253 14.26 9.29 -8.46
CA ASN A 253 14.33 8.54 -9.71
C ASN A 253 14.65 9.51 -10.84
N GLU A 254 15.93 9.63 -11.21
CA GLU A 254 16.41 10.57 -12.23
C GLU A 254 15.77 10.32 -13.60
N ALA A 255 15.60 9.05 -13.98
CA ALA A 255 15.02 8.67 -15.28
C ALA A 255 13.58 9.14 -15.41
N GLN A 256 12.84 9.17 -14.30
CA GLN A 256 11.47 9.65 -14.24
C GLN A 256 11.38 11.09 -13.72
N GLY A 257 12.47 11.75 -13.32
CA GLY A 257 12.40 13.06 -12.68
C GLY A 257 11.40 13.13 -11.52
N THR A 258 11.27 12.04 -10.75
CA THR A 258 10.36 11.95 -9.60
C THR A 258 11.13 11.76 -8.31
N LEU A 259 10.53 12.16 -7.19
CA LEU A 259 10.97 11.78 -5.85
C LEU A 259 9.94 10.80 -5.29
N TYR A 260 10.40 9.61 -4.92
CA TYR A 260 9.61 8.57 -4.28
C TYR A 260 9.77 8.64 -2.76
N ILE A 261 8.67 8.51 -2.03
CA ILE A 261 8.64 8.36 -0.58
C ILE A 261 7.74 7.18 -0.19
N GLU A 262 8.19 6.43 0.80
CA GLU A 262 7.36 5.54 1.62
C GLU A 262 7.28 6.16 3.01
N GLY A 263 6.08 6.35 3.55
CA GLY A 263 5.88 7.18 4.72
C GLY A 263 4.64 6.88 5.53
N PHE A 264 4.55 7.58 6.66
CA PHE A 264 3.30 7.72 7.39
C PHE A 264 3.07 9.17 7.81
N CYS A 265 1.80 9.55 7.99
CA CYS A 265 1.40 10.85 8.50
C CYS A 265 0.62 10.70 9.81
N ALA A 266 1.06 11.38 10.85
CA ALA A 266 0.46 11.32 12.19
C ALA A 266 0.78 12.59 13.01
N SER A 267 0.11 12.77 14.15
CA SER A 267 0.54 13.75 15.16
C SER A 267 1.87 13.33 15.80
N GLU A 268 2.61 14.25 16.39
CA GLU A 268 3.91 13.95 17.01
C GLU A 268 3.84 12.81 18.03
N ASN A 269 2.89 12.87 18.97
CA ASN A 269 2.71 11.82 19.97
C ASN A 269 2.43 10.44 19.34
N MET A 270 1.57 10.41 18.32
CA MET A 270 1.20 9.18 17.62
C MET A 270 2.36 8.64 16.79
N ALA A 271 3.12 9.53 16.14
CA ALA A 271 4.33 9.16 15.40
C ALA A 271 5.37 8.51 16.33
N MET A 272 5.65 9.12 17.48
CA MET A 272 6.62 8.58 18.43
C MET A 272 6.17 7.21 18.99
N ALA A 273 4.88 7.04 19.30
CA ALA A 273 4.34 5.75 19.73
C ALA A 273 4.48 4.68 18.64
N TYR A 274 4.17 5.04 17.38
CA TYR A 274 4.30 4.14 16.23
C TYR A 274 5.75 3.74 15.95
N LEU A 275 6.69 4.69 16.02
CA LEU A 275 8.11 4.44 15.82
C LEU A 275 8.71 3.55 16.92
N GLU A 276 8.31 3.75 18.17
CA GLU A 276 8.74 2.89 19.27
C GLU A 276 8.20 1.47 19.10
N LEU A 277 6.94 1.32 18.70
CA LEU A 277 6.36 0.00 18.42
C LEU A 277 7.03 -0.69 17.22
N GLN A 278 7.34 0.05 16.16
CA GLN A 278 8.13 -0.43 15.01
C GLN A 278 9.50 -0.94 15.44
N ARG A 279 10.19 -0.18 16.30
CA ARG A 279 11.49 -0.59 16.86
C ARG A 279 11.37 -1.88 17.66
N GLN A 280 10.39 -1.97 18.55
CA GLN A 280 10.12 -3.19 19.34
C GLN A 280 9.82 -4.40 18.45
N TRP A 281 9.01 -4.21 17.41
CA TRP A 281 8.74 -5.26 16.43
C TRP A 281 9.99 -5.70 15.69
N HIS A 282 10.81 -4.76 15.21
CA HIS A 282 12.04 -5.08 14.50
C HIS A 282 13.06 -5.79 15.41
N ASP A 283 13.19 -5.37 16.67
CA ASP A 283 14.03 -6.03 17.67
C ASP A 283 13.54 -7.47 17.94
N ALA A 284 12.23 -7.66 18.12
CA ALA A 284 11.61 -8.98 18.31
C ALA A 284 11.77 -9.88 17.08
N TRP A 285 11.68 -9.29 15.89
CA TRP A 285 11.90 -9.97 14.61
C TRP A 285 13.33 -10.50 14.49
N ILE A 286 14.33 -9.67 14.80
CA ILE A 286 15.74 -10.08 14.81
C ILE A 286 15.96 -11.21 15.82
N GLN A 287 15.35 -11.11 17.01
CA GLN A 287 15.47 -12.12 18.07
C GLN A 287 14.79 -13.45 17.72
N ALA A 288 13.68 -13.41 16.97
CA ALA A 288 12.95 -14.60 16.53
C ALA A 288 13.78 -15.48 15.57
N GLY A 289 14.85 -14.93 14.99
CA GLY A 289 15.87 -15.67 14.24
C GLY A 289 15.63 -15.73 12.74
N THR A 290 16.42 -16.57 12.07
CA THR A 290 16.59 -16.56 10.61
C THR A 290 15.38 -17.05 9.81
N TRP A 291 14.43 -17.75 10.42
CA TRP A 291 13.28 -18.32 9.71
C TRP A 291 12.28 -17.25 9.24
N LEU A 292 12.30 -16.07 9.85
CA LEU A 292 11.45 -14.94 9.48
C LEU A 292 12.08 -14.05 8.41
N ALA A 293 13.41 -13.89 8.45
CA ALA A 293 14.15 -12.99 7.56
C ALA A 293 13.70 -13.04 6.07
N PRO A 294 13.43 -14.20 5.46
CA PRO A 294 13.04 -14.24 4.05
C PRO A 294 11.69 -13.59 3.69
N LEU A 295 10.82 -13.31 4.67
CA LEU A 295 9.58 -12.58 4.43
C LEU A 295 9.81 -11.08 4.23
N LEU A 296 11.00 -10.58 4.57
CA LEU A 296 11.43 -9.21 4.30
C LEU A 296 12.37 -9.19 3.11
N HIS A 297 11.94 -8.52 2.05
CA HIS A 297 12.75 -8.29 0.88
C HIS A 297 13.93 -7.34 1.19
N GLU A 298 13.63 -6.23 1.86
CA GLU A 298 14.62 -5.24 2.29
C GLU A 298 14.99 -5.44 3.75
N GLN A 299 16.27 -5.74 3.99
CA GLN A 299 16.81 -6.02 5.33
C GLN A 299 17.89 -5.00 5.75
N GLY A 300 18.16 -3.99 4.91
CA GLY A 300 19.15 -2.97 5.20
C GLY A 300 18.74 -2.13 6.42
N PRO A 301 19.67 -1.79 7.33
CA PRO A 301 19.36 -0.98 8.52
C PRO A 301 18.79 0.40 8.15
N GLU A 302 19.20 0.97 7.02
CA GLU A 302 18.64 2.20 6.46
C GLU A 302 17.13 2.07 6.19
N TYR A 303 16.69 0.91 5.73
CA TYR A 303 15.28 0.67 5.41
C TYR A 303 14.37 0.66 6.66
N PHE A 304 14.91 0.39 7.85
CA PHE A 304 14.16 0.48 9.10
C PHE A 304 14.32 1.83 9.80
N SER A 305 15.11 2.74 9.22
CA SER A 305 15.22 4.10 9.72
C SER A 305 14.05 4.96 9.26
N TRP A 306 13.62 5.85 10.16
CA TRP A 306 12.56 6.82 9.92
C TRP A 306 13.07 8.20 10.25
N GLN A 307 12.70 9.19 9.44
CA GLN A 307 13.00 10.59 9.69
C GLN A 307 11.84 11.50 9.25
N PRO A 308 11.70 12.68 9.84
CA PRO A 308 10.76 13.68 9.33
C PRO A 308 11.06 14.02 7.87
N LEU A 309 10.01 14.26 7.09
CA LEU A 309 10.12 14.57 5.67
C LEU A 309 10.99 15.81 5.42
N SER A 310 10.95 16.82 6.30
CA SER A 310 11.82 18.00 6.20
C SER A 310 13.32 17.64 6.24
N SER A 311 13.71 16.68 7.08
CA SER A 311 15.08 16.19 7.17
C SER A 311 15.49 15.45 5.90
N ALA A 312 14.62 14.56 5.40
CA ALA A 312 14.87 13.81 4.17
C ALA A 312 14.98 14.72 2.94
N LEU A 313 14.09 15.71 2.81
CA LEU A 313 14.12 16.66 1.70
C LEU A 313 15.40 17.53 1.73
N SER A 314 15.89 17.89 2.92
CA SER A 314 17.14 18.65 3.06
C SER A 314 18.37 17.85 2.57
N GLN A 315 18.35 16.53 2.73
CA GLN A 315 19.40 15.63 2.25
C GLN A 315 19.30 15.39 0.74
N LEU A 316 18.08 15.15 0.24
CA LEU A 316 17.82 14.81 -1.16
C LEU A 316 17.83 16.02 -2.10
N LEU A 317 17.51 17.21 -1.59
CA LEU A 317 17.39 18.46 -2.36
C LEU A 317 18.20 19.60 -1.71
N PRO A 318 19.54 19.48 -1.62
CA PRO A 318 20.39 20.35 -0.80
C PRO A 318 20.53 21.80 -1.29
N ASN A 319 20.09 22.11 -2.51
CA ASN A 319 20.25 23.45 -3.12
C ASN A 319 19.09 24.42 -2.83
N ASP A 320 18.07 24.01 -2.09
CA ASP A 320 16.95 24.87 -1.77
C ASP A 320 16.80 25.02 -0.26
N GLN A 321 16.74 26.27 0.20
CA GLN A 321 16.22 26.56 1.52
C GLN A 321 14.76 26.08 1.54
N LEU A 322 14.51 24.93 2.16
CA LEU A 322 13.19 24.55 2.64
C LEU A 322 12.78 25.58 3.69
N VAL A 323 12.31 26.74 3.24
CA VAL A 323 11.64 27.71 4.10
C VAL A 323 10.24 27.14 4.36
N CYS A 324 10.16 26.32 5.40
CA CYS A 324 8.95 26.04 6.14
C CYS A 324 9.12 26.59 7.55
#